data_AF-A0A2H3GIC0-F1
#
_entry.id   AF-A0A2H3GIC0-F1
#
_cell.length_a   1.000
_cell.length_b   1.000
_cell.length_c   1.000
_cell.angle_alpha   90.00
_cell.angle_beta   90.00
_cell.angle_gamma   90.00
#
_symmetry.space_group_name_H-M   'P 1'
#
loop_
_entity.id
_entity.type
_entity.pdbx_description
1 polymer ?
#
loop_
_entity_poly.entity_id
_entity_poly.type
_entity_poly.pdbx_seq_one_letter_code
_entity_poly.pdbx_strand_id
1 'polypeptide(L)'
;MTPTTHPPVKPQKIQELFPDAIISKITPASKHPRYNYDGFNPGRRLLEAGHVRFPGRRPFGVQTIYERDRAITVRDGTRLYADIFRPVTSDTQPVPCILPWSPYGKTRTGPQNYDFMAPYRAGIALDRTSSYEKFKAPDPAE
;
A
#
# COMPACT_ATOMS: atom_id res chain seq x y z
N MET A 1 -29.80 -14.28 29.86
CA MET A 1 -28.55 -15.00 29.53
C MET A 1 -27.46 -14.47 30.45
N THR A 2 -26.89 -15.33 31.29
CA THR A 2 -25.84 -14.96 32.24
C THR A 2 -24.50 -14.89 31.49
N PRO A 3 -23.70 -13.81 31.61
CA PRO A 3 -22.40 -13.74 30.95
C PRO A 3 -21.48 -14.83 31.52
N THR A 4 -20.88 -15.63 30.65
CA THR A 4 -19.84 -16.58 31.06
C THR A 4 -18.58 -15.80 31.40
N THR A 5 -18.24 -15.71 32.69
CA THR A 5 -16.95 -15.17 33.14
C THR A 5 -15.88 -16.23 32.94
N HIS A 6 -14.98 -16.02 31.97
CA HIS A 6 -13.78 -16.84 31.84
C HIS A 6 -12.87 -16.60 33.06
N PRO A 7 -12.30 -17.66 33.67
CA PRO A 7 -11.31 -17.48 34.72
C PRO A 7 -10.07 -16.76 34.16
N PRO A 8 -9.38 -15.95 34.97
CA PRO A 8 -8.20 -15.22 34.53
C PRO A 8 -7.08 -16.19 34.14
N VAL A 9 -6.75 -16.21 32.85
CA VAL A 9 -5.58 -16.94 32.34
C VAL A 9 -4.35 -16.09 32.63
N LYS A 10 -3.34 -16.64 33.34
CA LYS A 10 -2.06 -15.96 33.50
C LYS A 10 -1.44 -15.74 32.11
N PRO A 11 -0.99 -14.53 31.76
CA PRO A 11 -0.31 -14.31 30.49
C PRO A 11 0.99 -15.12 30.49
N GLN A 12 1.04 -16.18 29.68
CA GLN A 12 2.25 -16.95 29.42
C GLN A 12 3.07 -16.22 28.36
N LYS A 13 4.41 -16.22 28.50
CA LYS A 13 5.27 -15.65 27.46
C LYS A 13 5.18 -16.56 26.25
N ILE A 14 5.05 -15.99 25.05
CA ILE A 14 4.90 -16.77 23.81
C ILE A 14 6.03 -17.80 23.59
N GLN A 15 7.24 -17.51 24.10
CA GLN A 15 8.38 -18.42 24.05
C GLN A 15 8.23 -19.65 24.97
N GLU A 16 7.48 -19.54 26.06
CA GLU A 16 7.21 -20.66 26.97
C GLU A 16 6.23 -21.66 26.33
N LEU A 17 5.32 -21.15 25.50
CA LEU A 17 4.37 -21.95 24.74
C LEU A 17 5.01 -22.62 23.52
N PHE A 18 6.01 -21.97 22.92
CA PHE A 18 6.68 -22.41 21.70
C PHE A 18 8.21 -22.34 21.88
N PRO A 19 8.79 -23.26 22.67
CA PRO A 19 10.20 -23.19 23.05
C PRO A 19 11.17 -23.35 21.87
N ASP A 20 10.72 -24.02 20.81
CA ASP A 20 11.43 -24.26 19.55
C ASP A 20 11.27 -23.12 18.53
N ALA A 21 10.32 -22.21 18.73
CA ALA A 21 10.12 -21.08 17.83
C ALA A 21 11.26 -20.06 17.95
N ILE A 22 11.87 -19.73 16.81
CA ILE A 22 12.84 -18.64 16.72
C ILE A 22 12.07 -17.32 16.61
N ILE A 23 12.03 -16.56 17.70
CA ILE A 23 11.35 -15.25 17.75
C ILE A 23 12.40 -14.15 17.71
N SER A 24 12.55 -13.52 16.54
CA SER A 24 13.44 -12.38 16.36
C SER A 24 12.66 -11.09 16.16
N LYS A 25 13.18 -9.97 16.67
CA LYS A 25 12.61 -8.66 16.42
C LYS A 25 12.72 -8.30 14.94
N ILE A 26 11.62 -7.90 14.32
CA ILE A 26 11.59 -7.44 12.93
C ILE A 26 12.40 -6.13 12.82
N THR A 27 13.17 -5.99 11.75
CA THR A 27 13.89 -4.75 11.43
C THR A 27 12.90 -3.58 11.37
N PRO A 28 13.13 -2.48 12.12
CA PRO A 28 12.28 -1.30 12.03
C PRO A 28 12.21 -0.76 10.61
N ALA A 29 11.07 -0.23 10.20
CA ALA A 29 10.85 0.29 8.84
C ALA A 29 11.95 1.28 8.40
N SER A 30 12.37 2.20 9.28
CA SER A 30 13.43 3.18 8.99
C SER A 30 14.81 2.58 8.75
N LYS A 31 15.05 1.33 9.14
CA LYS A 31 16.30 0.59 8.95
C LYS A 31 16.19 -0.49 7.87
N HIS A 32 15.00 -0.70 7.31
CA HIS A 32 14.75 -1.77 6.36
C HIS A 32 15.10 -1.30 4.94
N PRO A 33 16.01 -1.96 4.20
CA PRO A 33 16.58 -1.44 2.96
C PRO A 33 15.56 -1.30 1.81
N ARG A 34 14.41 -1.95 1.92
CA ARG A 34 13.34 -1.92 0.92
C ARG A 34 12.12 -1.11 1.34
N TYR A 35 12.10 -0.60 2.57
CA TYR A 35 11.02 0.29 3.01
C TYR A 35 11.35 1.69 2.49
N ASN A 36 10.45 2.25 1.69
CA ASN A 36 10.70 3.49 0.95
C ASN A 36 9.60 4.52 1.21
N TYR A 37 9.07 4.50 2.44
CA TYR A 37 8.20 5.55 2.93
C TYR A 37 9.02 6.79 3.25
N ASP A 38 8.76 7.86 2.51
CA ASP A 38 9.39 9.18 2.58
C ASP A 38 8.64 10.16 3.49
N GLY A 39 7.74 9.66 4.33
CA GLY A 39 6.98 10.46 5.29
C GLY A 39 5.62 10.94 4.78
N PHE A 40 4.91 11.67 5.64
CA PHE A 40 3.61 12.25 5.33
C PHE A 40 3.81 13.51 4.48
N ASN A 41 3.27 13.52 3.26
CA ASN A 41 3.46 14.58 2.29
C ASN A 41 2.20 14.76 1.43
N PRO A 42 1.12 15.33 2.02
CA PRO A 42 -0.13 15.54 1.31
C PRO A 42 0.03 16.53 0.17
N GLY A 43 -0.50 16.18 -0.99
CA GLY A 43 -0.34 17.01 -2.18
C GLY A 43 -1.19 16.55 -3.35
N ARG A 44 -1.25 17.39 -4.38
CA ARG A 44 -1.93 17.13 -5.64
C ARG A 44 -0.96 17.42 -6.77
N ARG A 45 -0.83 16.49 -7.72
CA ARG A 45 -0.05 16.69 -8.94
C ARG A 45 -0.78 16.15 -10.16
N LEU A 46 -0.54 16.79 -11.29
CA LEU A 46 -0.98 16.30 -12.59
C LEU A 46 0.08 15.37 -13.16
N LEU A 47 -0.34 14.20 -13.64
CA LEU A 47 0.45 13.28 -14.44
C LEU A 47 -0.04 13.39 -15.87
N GLU A 48 0.83 13.84 -16.78
CA GLU A 48 0.47 13.93 -18.19
C GLU A 48 0.24 12.55 -18.80
N ALA A 49 -0.53 12.49 -19.90
CA ALA A 49 -0.57 11.28 -20.71
C ALA A 49 0.86 10.96 -21.22
N GLY A 50 1.27 9.70 -21.14
CA GLY A 50 2.65 9.30 -21.39
C GLY A 50 3.59 9.43 -20.19
N HIS A 51 3.14 9.94 -19.03
CA HIS A 51 3.97 10.02 -17.82
C HIS A 51 4.48 8.64 -17.41
N VAL A 52 5.79 8.52 -17.24
CA VAL A 52 6.48 7.30 -16.78
C VAL A 52 7.21 7.62 -15.47
N ARG A 53 6.97 6.82 -14.41
CA ARG A 53 7.66 7.03 -13.11
C ARG A 53 9.16 6.71 -13.19
N PHE A 54 9.50 5.60 -13.86
CA PHE A 54 10.86 5.11 -14.03
C PHE A 54 11.03 4.48 -15.41
N PRO A 55 12.23 4.51 -16.03
CA PRO A 55 12.47 3.94 -17.35
C PRO A 55 11.95 2.49 -17.48
N GLY A 56 11.29 2.20 -18.61
CA GLY A 56 10.75 0.88 -18.92
C GLY A 56 9.46 0.49 -18.18
N ARG A 57 8.89 1.38 -17.36
CA ARG A 57 7.59 1.18 -16.70
C ARG A 57 6.44 1.61 -17.58
N ARG A 58 5.24 1.11 -17.26
CA ARG A 58 4.01 1.46 -17.95
C ARG A 58 3.74 2.98 -17.88
N PRO A 59 3.52 3.65 -19.03
CA PRO A 59 3.07 5.04 -19.04
C PRO A 59 1.58 5.15 -18.71
N PHE A 60 1.16 6.29 -18.16
CA PHE A 60 -0.27 6.61 -18.03
C PHE A 60 -0.89 6.85 -19.42
N GLY A 61 -2.06 6.25 -19.67
CA GLY A 61 -2.77 6.41 -20.94
C GLY A 61 -3.57 7.72 -21.08
N VAL A 62 -3.85 8.39 -19.97
CA VAL A 62 -4.64 9.64 -19.91
C VAL A 62 -4.01 10.62 -18.93
N GLN A 63 -4.39 11.89 -19.01
CA GLN A 63 -4.05 12.86 -17.96
C GLN A 63 -4.72 12.46 -16.64
N THR A 64 -3.91 12.27 -15.60
CA THR A 64 -4.34 11.74 -14.30
C THR A 64 -3.97 12.71 -13.18
N ILE A 65 -4.95 13.08 -12.36
CA ILE A 65 -4.72 13.74 -11.08
C ILE A 65 -4.28 12.67 -10.10
N TYR A 66 -3.11 12.87 -9.49
CA TYR A 66 -2.66 12.09 -8.35
C TYR A 66 -2.67 12.94 -7.08
N GLU A 67 -3.48 12.53 -6.12
CA GLU A 67 -3.59 13.13 -4.81
C GLU A 67 -2.97 12.19 -3.78
N ARG A 68 -1.93 12.69 -3.10
CA ARG A 68 -1.16 11.92 -2.13
C ARG A 68 -1.66 12.21 -0.72
N ASP A 69 -1.64 11.18 0.13
CA ASP A 69 -1.92 11.24 1.57
C ASP A 69 -3.27 11.92 1.90
N ARG A 70 -4.32 11.57 1.14
CA ARG A 70 -5.69 12.01 1.41
C ARG A 70 -6.26 11.27 2.62
N ALA A 71 -6.69 12.04 3.61
CA ALA A 71 -7.24 11.51 4.84
C ALA A 71 -8.65 10.93 4.61
N ILE A 72 -8.87 9.73 5.12
CA ILE A 72 -10.16 9.07 5.23
C ILE A 72 -10.39 8.86 6.73
N THR A 73 -11.27 9.68 7.31
CA THR A 73 -11.66 9.55 8.72
C THR A 73 -12.66 8.41 8.86
N VAL A 74 -12.30 7.39 9.63
CA VAL A 74 -13.18 6.27 9.93
C VAL A 74 -14.04 6.55 11.17
N ARG A 75 -14.99 5.66 11.48
CA ARG A 75 -16.04 5.85 12.48
C ARG A 75 -15.56 6.22 13.89
N ASP A 76 -14.36 5.77 14.27
CA ASP A 76 -13.76 6.04 15.59
C ASP A 76 -12.92 7.34 15.63
N GLY A 77 -12.89 8.10 14.53
CA GLY A 77 -12.08 9.31 14.38
C GLY A 77 -10.65 9.07 13.92
N THR A 78 -10.19 7.82 13.79
CA THR A 78 -8.87 7.50 13.24
C THR A 78 -8.78 7.92 11.77
N ARG A 79 -7.60 8.41 11.37
CA ARG A 79 -7.32 8.78 9.98
C ARG A 79 -6.51 7.71 9.27
N LEU A 80 -7.11 7.13 8.25
CA LEU A 80 -6.38 6.36 7.23
C LEU A 80 -5.96 7.31 6.12
N TYR A 81 -4.85 7.01 5.44
CA TYR A 81 -4.35 7.83 4.35
C TYR A 81 -4.32 7.04 3.05
N ALA A 82 -4.93 7.58 2.02
CA ALA A 82 -5.00 6.99 0.69
C ALA A 82 -4.31 7.89 -0.33
N ASP A 83 -3.84 7.25 -1.39
CA ASP A 83 -3.39 7.90 -2.60
C ASP A 83 -4.46 7.68 -3.67
N ILE A 84 -4.91 8.77 -4.30
CA ILE A 84 -6.02 8.77 -5.25
C ILE A 84 -5.48 9.08 -6.63
N PHE A 85 -5.76 8.21 -7.59
CA PHE A 85 -5.49 8.41 -9.02
C PHE A 85 -6.82 8.49 -9.74
N ARG A 86 -7.08 9.58 -10.46
CA ARG A 86 -8.33 9.78 -11.20
C ARG A 86 -8.10 10.61 -12.47
N PRO A 87 -8.83 10.38 -13.57
CA PRO A 87 -8.69 11.21 -14.76
C PRO A 87 -9.08 12.66 -14.47
N VAL A 88 -8.47 13.62 -15.16
CA VAL A 88 -8.80 15.05 -15.01
C VAL A 88 -10.27 15.36 -15.30
N THR A 89 -10.91 14.57 -16.16
CA THR A 89 -12.33 14.69 -16.50
C THR A 89 -13.26 14.31 -15.36
N SER A 90 -12.77 13.64 -14.30
CA SER A 90 -13.63 13.14 -13.23
C SER A 90 -14.26 14.22 -12.36
N ASP A 91 -13.79 15.47 -12.46
CA ASP A 91 -14.41 16.62 -11.77
C ASP A 91 -15.78 16.98 -12.37
N THR A 92 -16.01 16.66 -13.65
CA THR A 92 -17.27 16.93 -14.36
C THR A 92 -18.02 15.66 -14.77
N GLN A 93 -17.30 14.56 -14.98
CA GLN A 93 -17.87 13.27 -15.35
C GLN A 93 -17.49 12.21 -14.31
N PRO A 94 -18.38 11.88 -13.35
CA PRO A 94 -18.10 10.88 -12.34
C PRO A 94 -17.70 9.53 -12.95
N VAL A 95 -16.71 8.88 -12.34
CA VAL A 95 -16.23 7.55 -12.72
C VAL A 95 -16.39 6.58 -11.54
N PRO A 96 -16.53 5.26 -11.78
CA PRO A 96 -16.49 4.27 -10.73
C PRO A 96 -15.18 4.36 -9.93
N CYS A 97 -15.27 4.19 -8.61
CA CYS A 97 -14.10 4.16 -7.73
C CYS A 97 -13.72 2.72 -7.39
N ILE A 98 -12.43 2.40 -7.48
CA ILE A 98 -11.86 1.12 -7.02
C ILE A 98 -10.97 1.41 -5.81
N LEU A 99 -11.25 0.75 -4.68
CA LEU A 99 -10.52 0.94 -3.43
C LEU A 99 -9.76 -0.34 -3.02
N PRO A 100 -8.47 -0.48 -3.39
CA PRO A 100 -7.66 -1.61 -2.95
C PRO A 100 -6.94 -1.33 -1.62
N TRP A 101 -7.40 -1.94 -0.53
CA TRP A 101 -6.79 -1.78 0.79
C TRP A 101 -5.96 -3.01 1.22
N SER A 102 -4.79 -2.79 1.81
CA SER A 102 -3.97 -3.83 2.45
C SER A 102 -2.87 -3.20 3.33
N PRO A 103 -2.20 -3.96 4.21
CA PRO A 103 -1.17 -3.41 5.12
C PRO A 103 0.23 -3.29 4.46
N TYR A 104 0.34 -3.39 3.13
CA TYR A 104 1.63 -3.45 2.42
C TYR A 104 2.16 -2.09 1.93
N GLY A 105 1.57 -0.99 2.41
CA GLY A 105 1.90 0.36 1.96
C GLY A 105 1.17 0.76 0.66
N LYS A 106 0.89 2.05 0.52
CA LYS A 106 0.27 2.66 -0.67
C LYS A 106 1.33 3.09 -1.65
N THR A 107 1.03 3.09 -2.96
CA THR A 107 1.91 3.67 -3.99
C THR A 107 3.37 3.23 -3.91
N ARG A 108 3.56 1.94 -3.59
CA ARG A 108 4.85 1.29 -3.41
C ARG A 108 5.68 1.89 -2.27
N THR A 109 5.10 2.26 -1.12
CA THR A 109 5.86 2.72 0.07
C THR A 109 6.29 1.61 1.03
N GLY A 110 5.66 0.44 0.94
CA GLY A 110 6.02 -0.73 1.73
C GLY A 110 7.07 -1.60 1.05
N PRO A 111 7.69 -2.53 1.79
CA PRO A 111 8.78 -3.35 1.30
C PRO A 111 8.30 -4.45 0.34
N GLN A 112 7.00 -4.74 0.30
CA GLN A 112 6.41 -5.68 -0.64
C GLN A 112 6.17 -5.00 -2.00
N ASN A 113 6.85 -5.50 -3.03
CA ASN A 113 6.57 -5.19 -4.42
C ASN A 113 7.03 -6.35 -5.30
N TYR A 114 6.58 -6.37 -6.56
CA TYR A 114 6.88 -7.47 -7.47
C TYR A 114 8.37 -7.61 -7.79
N ASP A 115 9.18 -6.57 -7.63
CA ASP A 115 10.60 -6.61 -8.00
C ASP A 115 11.47 -7.46 -7.04
N PHE A 116 11.00 -7.70 -5.81
CA PHE A 116 11.78 -8.43 -4.81
C PHE A 116 11.02 -9.53 -4.07
N MET A 117 9.68 -9.56 -4.17
CA MET A 117 8.86 -10.54 -3.46
C MET A 117 8.88 -11.93 -4.09
N ALA A 118 9.30 -12.05 -5.36
CA ALA A 118 9.39 -13.31 -6.08
C ALA A 118 10.52 -13.24 -7.13
N PRO A 119 11.12 -14.39 -7.51
CA PRO A 119 12.03 -14.46 -8.64
C PRO A 119 11.39 -13.90 -9.92
N TYR A 120 12.21 -13.29 -10.79
CA TYR A 120 11.80 -12.82 -12.12
C TYR A 120 10.54 -11.94 -12.13
N ARG A 121 10.35 -11.10 -11.12
CA ARG A 121 9.17 -10.24 -10.96
C ARG A 121 7.83 -10.99 -10.94
N ALA A 122 7.83 -12.22 -10.42
CA ALA A 122 6.69 -13.14 -10.50
C ALA A 122 6.20 -13.40 -11.94
N GLY A 123 7.10 -13.30 -12.94
CA GLY A 123 6.76 -13.44 -14.36
C GLY A 123 6.10 -12.20 -14.99
N ILE A 124 5.96 -11.10 -14.25
CA ILE A 124 5.39 -9.85 -14.77
C ILE A 124 6.47 -9.13 -15.57
N ALA A 125 6.17 -8.66 -16.79
CA ALA A 125 7.08 -7.85 -17.61
C ALA A 125 7.19 -6.40 -17.10
N LEU A 126 8.32 -5.71 -17.33
CA LEU A 126 8.64 -4.42 -16.67
C LEU A 126 7.64 -3.33 -17.01
N ASP A 127 7.21 -3.30 -18.26
CA ASP A 127 6.26 -2.40 -18.88
C ASP A 127 4.80 -2.69 -18.51
N ARG A 128 4.52 -3.76 -17.76
CA ARG A 128 3.18 -4.09 -17.25
C ARG A 128 2.83 -3.39 -15.95
N THR A 129 3.79 -2.73 -15.28
CA THR A 129 3.51 -1.93 -14.09
C THR A 129 4.15 -0.55 -14.14
N SER A 130 3.50 0.46 -13.56
CA SER A 130 3.87 1.88 -13.60
C SER A 130 4.85 2.29 -12.49
N SER A 131 5.13 1.39 -11.55
CA SER A 131 5.74 1.67 -10.24
C SER A 131 4.89 2.53 -9.32
N TYR A 132 3.64 2.86 -9.66
CA TYR A 132 2.65 3.39 -8.72
C TYR A 132 1.74 2.30 -8.16
N GLU A 133 1.81 1.08 -8.69
CA GLU A 133 1.06 -0.06 -8.19
C GLU A 133 1.39 -0.35 -6.73
N LYS A 134 0.35 -0.76 -6.00
CA LYS A 134 0.48 -1.37 -4.69
C LYS A 134 0.52 -2.89 -4.86
N PHE A 135 1.29 -3.58 -4.02
CA PHE A 135 1.33 -5.04 -4.06
C PHE A 135 -0.07 -5.64 -3.82
N LYS A 136 -0.50 -6.54 -4.73
CA LYS A 136 -1.86 -7.12 -4.77
C LYS A 136 -2.98 -6.08 -4.95
N ALA A 137 -2.72 -5.00 -5.69
CA ALA A 137 -3.69 -4.00 -6.08
C ALA A 137 -3.61 -3.73 -7.59
N PRO A 138 -4.66 -3.17 -8.20
CA PRO A 138 -4.59 -2.65 -9.56
C PRO A 138 -3.48 -1.61 -9.74
N ASP A 139 -2.93 -1.55 -10.95
CA ASP A 139 -2.02 -0.49 -11.35
C ASP A 139 -2.84 0.73 -11.79
N PRO A 140 -2.58 1.95 -11.27
CA PRO A 140 -3.34 3.13 -11.66
C PRO A 140 -3.09 3.61 -13.11
N ALA A 141 -2.12 3.02 -13.83
CA ALA A 141 -1.86 3.30 -15.24
C ALA A 141 -2.46 2.25 -16.21
N GLU A 142 -3.18 1.24 -15.69
CA GLU A 142 -4.04 0.36 -16.50
C GLU A 142 -5.41 1.01 -16.75
#